data_AF-A0A8T1UZ10-F1
#
_entry.id   AF-A0A8T1UZ10-F1
#
_cell.length_a   1.000
_cell.length_b   1.000
_cell.length_c   1.000
_cell.angle_alpha   90.00
_cell.angle_beta   90.00
_cell.angle_gamma   90.00
#
_symmetry.space_group_name_H-M   'P 1'
#
loop_
_entity.id
_entity.type
_entity.pdbx_description
1 polymer ?
#
loop_
_entity_poly.entity_id
_entity_poly.type
_entity_poly.pdbx_seq_one_letter_code
_entity_poly.pdbx_strand_id
1 'polypeptide(L)'
;MRYYDGRFEQDTALIATLFNQLQRHTAIRKATQVGSTRASVFLGLGELANSQEFREVLHTARYNPESAQTKRVNAHLLRLLSLVGGCVPFSLFERATTRPKILGFKSPL
;
A
#
# COMPACT_ATOMS: atom_id res chain seq x y z
N MET A 1 5.70 -32.77 -8.98
CA MET A 1 4.25 -33.10 -8.91
C MET A 1 3.51 -32.23 -9.91
N ARG A 2 2.75 -32.82 -10.84
CA ARG A 2 1.90 -32.10 -11.80
C ARG A 2 0.45 -32.18 -11.31
N TYR A 3 -0.02 -31.13 -10.65
CA TYR A 3 -1.41 -30.97 -10.17
C TYR A 3 -2.21 -30.00 -11.05
N TYR A 4 -1.97 -30.01 -12.36
CA TYR A 4 -2.71 -29.16 -13.29
C TYR A 4 -3.56 -30.05 -14.18
N ASP A 5 -4.84 -30.17 -13.84
CA ASP A 5 -5.82 -30.96 -14.60
C ASP A 5 -7.02 -30.12 -15.07
N GLY A 6 -6.88 -28.79 -15.03
CA GLY A 6 -7.85 -27.84 -15.60
C GLY A 6 -9.21 -27.79 -14.91
N ARG A 7 -9.44 -28.57 -13.85
CA ARG A 7 -10.77 -28.71 -13.20
C ARG A 7 -11.37 -27.40 -12.68
N PHE A 8 -10.53 -26.41 -12.39
CA PHE A 8 -10.97 -25.12 -11.86
C PHE A 8 -10.88 -23.98 -12.87
N GLU A 9 -10.37 -24.22 -14.09
CA GLU A 9 -10.22 -23.18 -15.12
C GLU A 9 -11.56 -22.59 -15.55
N GLN A 10 -12.60 -23.43 -15.58
CA GLN A 10 -13.94 -23.03 -15.98
C GLN A 10 -14.69 -22.32 -14.83
N ASP A 11 -14.28 -22.51 -13.58
CA ASP A 11 -14.87 -21.85 -12.42
C ASP A 11 -14.17 -20.53 -12.12
N THR A 12 -14.51 -19.53 -12.93
CA THR A 12 -13.97 -18.17 -12.83
C THR A 12 -14.26 -17.52 -11.46
N ALA A 13 -15.37 -17.87 -10.81
CA ALA A 13 -15.73 -17.35 -9.49
C ALA A 13 -14.82 -17.91 -8.40
N LEU A 14 -14.51 -19.21 -8.45
CA LEU A 14 -13.55 -19.85 -7.55
C LEU A 14 -12.14 -19.27 -7.77
N ILE A 15 -11.68 -19.14 -9.02
CA ILE A 15 -10.37 -18.54 -9.32
C ILE A 15 -10.28 -17.12 -8.77
N ALA A 16 -11.29 -16.28 -9.03
CA ALA A 16 -11.34 -14.91 -8.53
C ALA A 16 -11.31 -14.87 -6.99
N THR A 17 -12.03 -15.78 -6.35
CA THR A 17 -12.07 -15.89 -4.88
C THR A 17 -10.71 -16.27 -4.31
N LEU A 18 -10.08 -17.32 -4.83
CA LEU A 18 -8.76 -17.77 -4.38
C LEU A 18 -7.68 -16.72 -4.62
N PHE A 19 -7.73 -16.05 -5.78
CA PHE A 19 -6.83 -14.94 -6.08
C PHE A 19 -7.01 -13.81 -5.06
N ASN A 20 -8.25 -13.39 -4.78
CA ASN A 20 -8.54 -12.37 -3.78
C ASN A 20 -8.03 -12.75 -2.38
N GLN A 21 -8.16 -14.03 -1.98
CA GLN A 21 -7.61 -14.48 -0.70
C GLN A 21 -6.09 -14.43 -0.67
N LEU A 22 -5.41 -14.86 -1.74
CA LEU A 22 -3.96 -14.78 -1.86
C LEU A 22 -3.47 -13.32 -1.76
N GLN A 23 -4.18 -12.40 -2.40
CA GLN A 23 -3.88 -10.97 -2.38
C GLN A 23 -4.00 -10.39 -0.96
N ARG A 24 -5.13 -10.63 -0.28
CA ARG A 24 -5.33 -10.18 1.10
C ARG A 24 -4.27 -10.73 2.04
N HIS A 25 -3.98 -12.03 1.94
CA HIS A 25 -2.96 -12.67 2.75
C HIS A 25 -1.57 -12.04 2.54
N THR A 26 -1.21 -11.76 1.28
CA THR A 26 0.06 -11.11 0.95
C THR A 26 0.13 -9.68 1.51
N ALA A 27 -0.96 -8.92 1.41
CA ALA A 27 -1.07 -7.58 1.98
C ALA A 27 -0.94 -7.58 3.51
N ILE A 28 -1.66 -8.49 4.18
CA ILE A 28 -1.60 -8.65 5.65
C ILE A 28 -0.19 -9.00 6.09
N ARG A 29 0.44 -10.01 5.47
CA ARG A 29 1.82 -10.41 5.82
C ARG A 29 2.80 -9.27 5.65
N LYS A 30 2.67 -8.48 4.58
CA LYS A 30 3.52 -7.30 4.37
C LYS A 30 3.28 -6.25 5.44
N ALA A 31 2.02 -5.95 5.78
CA ALA A 31 1.69 -5.01 6.85
C ALA A 31 2.31 -5.45 8.18
N THR A 32 2.17 -6.72 8.55
CA THR A 32 2.79 -7.28 9.76
C THR A 32 4.31 -7.17 9.73
N GLN A 33 4.95 -7.51 8.61
CA GLN A 33 6.41 -7.41 8.46
C GLN A 33 6.90 -5.97 8.57
N VAL A 34 6.21 -5.01 7.94
CA VAL A 34 6.57 -3.59 8.05
C VAL A 34 6.33 -3.11 9.49
N GLY A 35 5.26 -3.56 10.13
CA GLY A 35 4.96 -3.28 11.54
C GLY A 35 6.07 -3.74 12.49
N SER A 36 6.63 -4.93 12.28
CA SER A 36 7.73 -5.45 13.11
C SER A 36 9.08 -4.81 12.81
N THR A 37 9.37 -4.51 11.53
CA THR A 37 10.67 -3.94 11.11
C THR A 37 10.76 -2.43 11.21
N ARG A 38 9.62 -1.73 11.19
CA ARG A 38 9.51 -0.27 11.23
C ARG A 38 8.54 0.19 12.31
N ALA A 39 8.55 -0.49 13.46
CA ALA A 39 7.65 -0.21 14.58
C ALA A 39 7.67 1.27 15.00
N SER A 40 8.85 1.90 15.05
CA SER A 40 9.01 3.32 15.37
C SER A 40 8.29 4.26 14.39
N VAL A 41 8.22 3.88 13.11
CA VAL A 41 7.51 4.66 12.08
C VAL A 41 6.00 4.58 12.31
N PHE A 42 5.48 3.43 12.73
CA PHE A 42 4.06 3.28 13.08
C PHE A 42 3.70 3.93 14.41
N LEU A 43 4.59 3.89 15.41
CA LEU A 43 4.39 4.62 16.67
C LEU A 43 4.34 6.13 16.42
N GLY A 44 5.30 6.67 15.66
CA GLY A 44 5.29 8.09 15.27
C GLY A 44 4.07 8.45 14.42
N LEU A 45 3.58 7.54 13.57
CA LEU A 45 2.31 7.72 12.87
C LEU A 45 1.12 7.74 13.84
N GLY A 46 1.10 6.86 14.84
CA GLY A 46 0.06 6.83 15.86
C GLY A 46 0.02 8.12 16.67
N GLU A 47 1.17 8.61 17.10
CA GLU A 47 1.31 9.90 17.79
C GLU A 47 0.86 11.06 16.90
N LEU A 48 1.33 11.09 15.64
CA LEU A 48 0.93 12.10 14.67
C LEU A 48 -0.57 12.07 14.38
N ALA A 49 -1.16 10.90 14.17
CA ALA A 49 -2.57 10.75 13.85
C ALA A 49 -3.49 11.21 15.00
N ASN A 50 -3.01 11.11 16.23
CA ASN A 50 -3.73 11.56 17.43
C ASN A 50 -3.31 12.97 17.88
N SER A 51 -2.41 13.63 17.16
CA SER A 51 -1.98 14.99 17.45
C SER A 51 -3.05 16.01 17.03
N GLN A 52 -3.25 17.03 17.86
CA GLN A 52 -4.19 18.11 17.59
C GLN A 52 -3.76 18.94 16.38
N GLU A 53 -2.45 19.18 16.26
CA GLU A 53 -1.83 19.91 15.15
C GLU A 53 -2.07 19.18 13.83
N PHE A 54 -1.94 17.86 13.81
CA PHE A 54 -2.22 17.06 12.62
C PHE A 54 -3.70 17.17 12.21
N ARG A 55 -4.61 17.13 13.19
CA ARG A 55 -6.06 17.32 12.95
C ARG A 55 -6.36 18.68 12.32
N GLU A 56 -5.73 19.74 12.82
CA GLU A 56 -5.87 21.10 12.30
C GLU A 56 -5.31 21.25 10.88
N VAL A 57 -4.17 20.60 10.60
CA VAL A 57 -3.61 20.57 9.25
C VAL A 57 -4.52 19.83 8.28
N LEU A 58 -5.14 18.72 8.69
CA LEU A 58 -6.12 18.01 7.87
C LEU A 58 -7.38 18.87 7.62
N HIS A 59 -7.86 19.57 8.64
CA HIS A 59 -9.01 20.46 8.49
C HIS A 59 -8.71 21.63 7.54
N THR A 60 -7.51 22.19 7.63
CA THR A 60 -7.04 23.26 6.73
C THR A 60 -6.81 22.75 5.31
N ALA A 61 -6.28 21.54 5.16
CA ALA A 61 -6.06 20.89 3.87
C ALA A 61 -7.35 20.72 3.05
N ARG A 62 -8.50 20.54 3.71
CA ARG A 62 -9.80 20.46 3.06
C ARG A 62 -10.12 21.73 2.26
N TYR A 63 -9.77 22.88 2.79
CA TYR A 63 -10.08 24.18 2.19
C TYR A 63 -8.92 24.74 1.36
N ASN A 64 -7.67 24.34 1.68
CA ASN A 64 -6.45 24.80 1.03
C ASN A 64 -5.56 23.63 0.57
N PRO A 65 -6.00 22.81 -0.40
CA PRO A 65 -5.30 21.59 -0.82
C PRO A 65 -3.91 21.87 -1.42
N GLU A 66 -3.76 23.03 -2.06
CA GLU A 66 -2.53 23.39 -2.77
C GLU A 66 -1.45 24.01 -1.86
N SER A 67 -1.76 24.21 -0.58
CA SER A 67 -0.81 24.78 0.37
C SER A 67 0.42 23.89 0.53
N ALA A 68 1.58 24.51 0.75
CA ALA A 68 2.84 23.78 0.93
C ALA A 68 2.78 22.79 2.11
N GLN A 69 2.06 23.15 3.16
CA GLN A 69 1.88 22.30 4.34
C GLN A 69 1.02 21.06 4.02
N THR A 70 -0.09 21.24 3.32
CA THR A 70 -0.95 20.13 2.88
C THR A 70 -0.22 19.17 1.95
N LYS A 71 0.55 19.70 0.98
CA LYS A 71 1.38 18.89 0.09
C LYS A 71 2.41 18.06 0.84
N ARG A 72 3.07 18.62 1.85
CA ARG A 72 4.03 17.90 2.70
C ARG A 72 3.36 16.77 3.49
N VAL A 73 2.21 17.04 4.11
CA VAL A 73 1.46 16.01 4.84
C VAL A 73 1.00 14.90 3.92
N ASN A 74 0.45 15.23 2.75
CA ASN A 74 0.04 14.24 1.77
C ASN A 74 1.22 13.38 1.30
N ALA A 75 2.38 13.98 1.01
CA ALA A 75 3.59 13.24 0.65
C ALA A 75 4.03 12.28 1.76
N HIS A 76 3.95 12.71 3.03
CA HIS A 76 4.28 11.86 4.17
C HIS A 76 3.31 10.67 4.30
N LEU A 77 2.00 10.91 4.18
CA LEU A 77 0.98 9.87 4.20
C LEU A 77 1.14 8.88 3.04
N LEU A 78 1.38 9.37 1.82
CA LEU A 78 1.65 8.52 0.66
C LEU A 78 2.90 7.67 0.86
N ARG A 79 3.95 8.21 1.51
CA ARG A 79 5.16 7.44 1.84
C ARG A 79 4.84 6.30 2.80
N LEU A 80 4.03 6.55 3.82
CA LEU A 80 3.59 5.52 4.78
C LEU A 80 2.72 4.46 4.10
N LEU A 81 1.74 4.88 3.30
CA LEU A 81 0.87 4.00 2.53
C LEU A 81 1.67 3.14 1.53
N SER A 82 2.74 3.67 0.95
CA SER A 82 3.59 2.92 0.01
C SER A 82 4.31 1.72 0.63
N LEU A 83 4.52 1.72 1.96
CA LEU A 83 5.20 0.61 2.66
C LEU A 83 4.42 -0.71 2.56
N VAL A 84 3.09 -0.61 2.52
CA VAL A 84 2.16 -1.75 2.47
C VAL A 84 1.45 -1.82 1.12
N GLY A 85 1.17 -0.69 0.49
CA GLY A 85 0.38 -0.60 -0.74
C GLY A 85 1.00 -1.33 -1.94
N GLY A 86 2.32 -1.55 -1.96
CA GLY A 86 3.00 -2.21 -3.08
C GLY A 86 2.60 -3.66 -3.33
N CYS A 87 2.01 -4.36 -2.37
CA CYS A 87 1.45 -5.71 -2.54
C CYS A 87 -0.07 -5.73 -2.67
N VAL A 88 -0.72 -4.57 -2.71
CA VAL A 88 -2.15 -4.45 -2.97
C VAL A 88 -2.36 -4.42 -4.50
N PRO A 89 -3.12 -5.39 -5.04
CA PRO A 89 -3.34 -5.53 -6.47
C PRO A 89 -4.01 -4.31 -7.06
N PHE A 90 -3.56 -3.92 -8.25
CA PHE A 90 -3.98 -2.76 -9.01
C PHE A 90 -3.87 -1.42 -8.28
N SER A 91 -3.23 -1.37 -7.10
CA SER A 91 -3.00 -0.12 -6.40
C SER A 91 -2.06 0.79 -7.19
N LEU A 92 -2.15 2.10 -6.95
CA LEU A 92 -1.22 3.06 -7.55
C LEU A 92 0.25 2.71 -7.25
N PHE A 93 0.50 2.17 -6.05
CA PHE A 93 1.84 1.78 -5.61
C PHE A 93 2.34 0.48 -6.25
N GLU A 94 1.51 -0.56 -6.34
CA GLU A 94 1.86 -1.78 -7.07
C GLU A 94 2.12 -1.47 -8.55
N ARG A 95 1.26 -0.66 -9.18
CA ARG A 95 1.49 -0.19 -10.55
C ARG A 95 2.80 0.59 -10.67
N ALA A 96 3.06 1.53 -9.76
CA ALA A 96 4.29 2.33 -9.77
C ALA A 96 5.55 1.47 -9.58
N THR A 97 5.52 0.47 -8.70
CA THR A 97 6.64 -0.45 -8.44
C THR A 97 6.83 -1.49 -9.56
N THR A 98 5.79 -1.75 -10.35
CA THR A 98 5.83 -2.68 -11.49
C THR A 98 6.29 -2.01 -12.79
N ARG A 99 5.97 -0.72 -13.00
CA ARG A 99 6.41 0.08 -14.16
C ARG A 99 7.90 -0.04 -14.50
N PRO A 100 8.85 0.17 -13.56
CA PRO A 100 10.28 0.05 -13.89
C PRO A 100 10.68 -1.38 -14.26
N LYS A 101 10.03 -2.41 -13.71
CA LYS A 101 10.28 -3.82 -14.04
C LYS A 101 9.86 -4.17 -15.46
N ILE A 102 8.72 -3.62 -15.91
CA ILE A 102 8.24 -3.77 -17.29
C ILE A 102 9.16 -3.05 -18.27
N LEU A 103 9.66 -1.86 -17.89
CA LEU A 103 10.51 -1.02 -18.74
C LEU A 103 12.01 -1.39 -18.66
N GLY A 104 12.39 -2.43 -17.91
CA GLY A 104 13.80 -2.85 -17.78
C GLY A 104 14.71 -1.88 -17.01
N PHE A 105 14.16 -0.86 -16.35
CA PHE A 105 14.94 0.07 -15.54
C PHE A 105 15.26 -0.57 -14.18
N LYS A 106 16.55 -0.79 -13.90
CA LYS A 106 17.04 -1.19 -12.57
C LYS A 106 16.47 -0.24 -11.52
N SER A 107 15.69 -0.77 -10.59
CA SER A 107 15.21 -0.02 -9.43
C SER A 107 16.42 0.40 -8.58
N PRO A 108 16.70 1.70 -8.39
CA PRO A 108 17.69 2.10 -7.42
C PRO A 108 17.12 1.82 -6.02
N LEU A 109 17.88 1.04 -5.24
CA LEU A 109 17.70 0.89 -3.80
C LEU A 109 18.07 2.20 -3.09
#